data_AF-A0A4Y2FWD5-F1
#
_entry.id   AF-A0A4Y2FWD5-F1
#
_cell.length_a   1.000
_cell.length_b   1.000
_cell.length_c   1.000
_cell.angle_alpha   90.00
_cell.angle_beta   90.00
_cell.angle_gamma   90.00
#
_symmetry.space_group_name_H-M   'P 1'
#
loop_
_entity.id
_entity.type
_entity.pdbx_description
1 polymer ?
#
loop_
_entity_poly.entity_id
_entity_poly.type
_entity_poly.pdbx_seq_one_letter_code
_entity_poly.pdbx_strand_id
1 'polypeptide(L)'
;MMKNDTSLAINLLSFAVNIFGEVGAVGFLPRHCDKLYPVTLIKVDPETHEVIRNEKGLCIRCKPGEPGELVGKIIRNAMNSFDGYANQNDTKKKIVQNCFEKGDMAFLSGDILLMDELGYLYFVDRTGDTFRWRGENVSTGEVENVLSTALGHVSCVVYGVEIPNVEGKAGMGAVQADPKGIDFSELYQNLSKRLPPFAIPLFLRMFEEMEETGTYKLKKVAYQKEGYNPEQISDPIFFLDAKQKTYIPLTKELYSDIVTGKYKL
;
A
#
# COMPACT_ATOMS: atom_id res chain seq x y z
N MET A 1 -15.27 24.89 -7.32
CA MET A 1 -16.58 24.19 -7.29
C MET A 1 -16.29 22.72 -6.95
N MET A 2 -16.13 22.43 -5.66
CA MET A 2 -15.79 21.10 -5.11
C MET A 2 -17.09 20.35 -4.77
N LYS A 3 -17.64 19.56 -5.68
CA LYS A 3 -18.67 18.57 -5.38
C LYS A 3 -18.63 17.48 -6.45
N ASN A 4 -17.99 16.34 -6.15
CA ASN A 4 -18.39 14.99 -6.61
C ASN A 4 -17.33 13.91 -6.30
N ASP A 5 -16.10 14.28 -5.91
CA ASP A 5 -14.97 13.33 -5.80
C ASP A 5 -15.14 12.25 -4.71
N THR A 6 -15.96 12.48 -3.70
CA THR A 6 -16.17 11.55 -2.58
C THR A 6 -17.36 10.61 -2.77
N SER A 7 -18.23 10.86 -3.77
CA SER A 7 -19.54 10.18 -3.88
C SER A 7 -19.44 8.68 -4.20
N LEU A 8 -18.52 8.26 -5.08
CA LEU A 8 -18.47 6.84 -5.51
C LEU A 8 -17.80 5.92 -4.49
N ALA A 9 -16.69 6.36 -3.88
CA ALA A 9 -16.01 5.61 -2.82
C ALA A 9 -16.84 5.55 -1.52
N ILE A 10 -17.56 6.63 -1.19
CA ILE A 10 -18.51 6.64 -0.06
C ILE A 10 -19.72 5.73 -0.35
N ASN A 11 -20.16 5.62 -1.61
CA ASN A 11 -21.27 4.73 -1.98
C ASN A 11 -20.87 3.25 -2.08
N LEU A 12 -19.59 2.87 -2.19
CA LEU A 12 -19.21 1.46 -2.18
C LEU A 12 -19.22 0.88 -0.77
N LEU A 13 -18.79 1.67 0.22
CA LEU A 13 -18.81 1.30 1.63
C LEU A 13 -20.22 1.33 2.24
N SER A 14 -21.16 2.09 1.68
CA SER A 14 -22.55 2.12 2.16
C SER A 14 -23.31 0.81 1.91
N PHE A 15 -22.86 -0.04 0.98
CA PHE A 15 -23.43 -1.37 0.74
C PHE A 15 -22.83 -2.48 1.60
N ALA A 16 -21.65 -2.24 2.18
CA ALA A 16 -20.90 -3.21 2.98
C ALA A 16 -20.78 -2.70 4.42
N VAL A 17 -21.91 -2.39 5.05
CA VAL A 17 -21.95 -2.03 6.46
C VAL A 17 -22.25 -3.28 7.27
N ASN A 18 -21.57 -3.46 8.41
CA ASN A 18 -21.87 -4.52 9.36
C ASN A 18 -23.19 -4.21 10.11
N ILE A 19 -24.32 -4.33 9.41
CA ILE A 19 -25.66 -4.01 9.94
C ILE A 19 -26.08 -5.00 11.04
N PHE A 20 -25.53 -6.22 11.04
CA PHE A 20 -25.89 -7.27 11.98
C PHE A 20 -24.98 -7.35 13.21
N GLY A 21 -23.93 -6.51 13.27
CA GLY A 21 -23.03 -6.42 14.43
C GLY A 21 -22.14 -7.65 14.64
N GLU A 22 -21.82 -8.38 13.57
CA GLU A 22 -20.94 -9.56 13.66
C GLU A 22 -19.53 -9.13 14.10
N VAL A 23 -18.99 -9.79 15.12
CA VAL A 23 -17.74 -9.34 15.73
C VAL A 23 -16.58 -9.54 14.76
N GLY A 24 -15.83 -8.46 14.48
CA GLY A 24 -14.69 -8.48 13.57
C GLY A 24 -15.03 -8.31 12.10
N ALA A 25 -16.31 -8.36 11.71
CA ALA A 25 -16.72 -8.06 10.35
C ALA A 25 -16.75 -6.54 10.10
N VAL A 26 -16.22 -6.12 8.96
CA VAL A 26 -16.25 -4.72 8.50
C VAL A 26 -17.45 -4.43 7.60
N GLY A 27 -18.08 -5.47 7.06
CA GLY A 27 -19.23 -5.32 6.17
C GLY A 27 -19.98 -6.63 5.93
N PHE A 28 -21.05 -6.55 5.14
CA PHE A 28 -21.86 -7.69 4.74
C PHE A 28 -22.28 -7.54 3.28
N LEU A 29 -22.09 -8.59 2.47
CA LEU A 29 -22.54 -8.68 1.08
C LEU A 29 -23.32 -9.97 0.85
N PRO A 30 -24.60 -9.93 0.44
CA PRO A 30 -25.38 -11.13 0.19
C PRO A 30 -24.87 -11.93 -1.02
N ARG A 31 -24.31 -13.12 -0.77
CA ARG A 31 -23.68 -14.00 -1.79
C ARG A 31 -24.62 -14.53 -2.88
N HIS A 32 -25.93 -14.52 -2.63
CA HIS A 32 -26.92 -15.07 -3.57
C HIS A 32 -27.61 -13.98 -4.40
N CYS A 33 -27.21 -12.72 -4.20
CA CYS A 33 -27.80 -11.55 -4.87
C CYS A 33 -26.74 -10.73 -5.63
N ASP A 34 -25.64 -11.34 -6.07
CA ASP A 34 -24.50 -10.68 -6.73
C ASP A 34 -24.86 -9.83 -7.96
N LYS A 35 -26.00 -10.10 -8.61
CA LYS A 35 -26.48 -9.31 -9.76
C LYS A 35 -27.17 -8.00 -9.33
N LEU A 36 -27.65 -7.95 -8.09
CA LEU A 36 -28.39 -6.81 -7.53
C LEU A 36 -27.46 -5.80 -6.86
N TYR A 37 -26.30 -6.26 -6.37
CA TYR A 37 -25.31 -5.42 -5.73
C TYR A 37 -24.17 -5.10 -6.70
N PRO A 38 -23.78 -3.82 -6.84
CA PRO A 38 -22.69 -3.44 -7.73
C PRO A 38 -21.31 -3.76 -7.14
N VAL A 39 -21.21 -4.54 -6.06
CA VAL A 39 -19.96 -4.74 -5.30
C VAL A 39 -19.69 -6.23 -5.07
N THR A 40 -18.44 -6.68 -5.21
CA THR A 40 -18.02 -8.06 -4.94
C THR A 40 -16.50 -8.15 -4.74
N LEU A 41 -15.98 -9.35 -4.44
CA LEU A 41 -14.54 -9.62 -4.34
C LEU A 41 -14.02 -10.34 -5.59
N ILE A 42 -12.89 -9.86 -6.11
CA ILE A 42 -12.15 -10.54 -7.19
C ILE A 42 -10.76 -10.99 -6.73
N LYS A 43 -10.27 -12.06 -7.34
CA LYS A 43 -8.94 -12.58 -7.07
C LYS A 43 -7.87 -11.63 -7.59
N VAL A 44 -6.91 -11.34 -6.72
CA VAL A 44 -5.68 -10.63 -7.05
C VAL A 44 -4.48 -11.47 -6.67
N ASP A 45 -3.37 -11.25 -7.34
CA ASP A 45 -2.09 -11.86 -6.97
C ASP A 45 -1.66 -11.32 -5.59
N PRO A 46 -1.34 -12.19 -4.61
CA PRO A 46 -0.99 -11.75 -3.26
C PRO A 46 0.26 -10.85 -3.18
N GLU A 47 1.15 -10.91 -4.17
CA GLU A 47 2.42 -10.16 -4.15
C GLU A 47 2.34 -8.91 -5.02
N THR A 48 1.87 -9.06 -6.26
CA THR A 48 1.80 -7.96 -7.22
C THR A 48 0.53 -7.14 -7.09
N HIS A 49 -0.50 -7.70 -6.43
CA HIS A 49 -1.86 -7.17 -6.38
C HIS A 49 -2.49 -6.98 -7.76
N GLU A 50 -1.97 -7.66 -8.78
CA GLU A 50 -2.55 -7.66 -10.12
C GLU A 50 -3.78 -8.56 -10.18
N VAL A 51 -4.77 -8.13 -10.96
CA VAL A 51 -6.04 -8.86 -11.09
C VAL A 51 -5.85 -10.19 -11.82
N ILE A 52 -6.25 -11.29 -11.19
CA ILE A 52 -6.20 -12.63 -11.78
C ILE A 52 -7.41 -12.85 -12.69
N ARG A 53 -7.14 -13.29 -13.92
CA ARG A 53 -8.16 -13.47 -14.97
C ARG A 53 -8.26 -14.93 -15.42
N ASN A 54 -9.45 -15.33 -15.87
CA ASN A 54 -9.68 -16.63 -16.49
C ASN A 54 -9.26 -16.64 -17.98
N GLU A 55 -9.37 -17.80 -18.63
CA GLU A 55 -9.04 -18.00 -20.05
C GLU A 55 -9.81 -17.08 -21.02
N LYS A 56 -10.95 -16.53 -20.60
CA LYS A 56 -11.76 -15.59 -21.40
C LYS A 56 -11.31 -14.14 -21.22
N GLY A 57 -10.29 -13.89 -20.39
CA GLY A 57 -9.79 -12.57 -20.04
C GLY A 57 -10.66 -11.82 -19.02
N LEU A 58 -11.57 -12.50 -18.32
CA LEU A 58 -12.45 -11.90 -17.30
C LEU A 58 -11.89 -12.12 -15.90
N CYS A 59 -12.15 -11.20 -14.97
CA CYS A 59 -11.74 -11.33 -13.58
C CYS A 59 -12.36 -12.57 -12.92
N ILE A 60 -11.61 -13.22 -12.04
CA ILE A 60 -12.10 -14.37 -11.28
C ILE A 60 -12.68 -13.87 -9.96
N ARG A 61 -13.92 -14.24 -9.63
CA ARG A 61 -14.51 -13.95 -8.31
C ARG A 61 -13.90 -14.83 -7.22
N CYS A 62 -13.77 -14.28 -6.02
CA CYS A 62 -13.37 -15.07 -4.85
C CYS A 62 -14.49 -16.00 -4.40
N LYS A 63 -14.12 -17.20 -3.95
CA LYS A 63 -14.99 -18.06 -3.16
C LYS A 63 -14.94 -17.65 -1.69
N PRO A 64 -15.91 -18.09 -0.86
CA PRO A 64 -15.81 -17.91 0.58
C PRO A 64 -14.47 -18.43 1.13
N GLY A 65 -13.90 -17.68 2.07
CA GLY A 65 -12.60 -17.95 2.68
C GLY A 65 -11.40 -17.58 1.80
N GLU A 66 -11.59 -17.14 0.55
CA GLU A 66 -10.50 -16.66 -0.29
C GLU A 66 -10.36 -15.12 -0.15
N PRO A 67 -9.16 -14.59 0.14
CA PRO A 67 -8.92 -13.15 0.12
C PRO A 67 -8.99 -12.61 -1.31
N GLY A 68 -9.52 -11.40 -1.46
CA GLY A 68 -9.57 -10.70 -2.75
C GLY A 68 -9.86 -9.22 -2.61
N GLU A 69 -9.65 -8.49 -3.69
CA GLU A 69 -9.88 -7.05 -3.71
C GLU A 69 -11.37 -6.74 -3.89
N LEU A 70 -11.88 -5.83 -3.06
CA LEU A 70 -13.22 -5.30 -3.18
C LEU A 70 -13.34 -4.41 -4.41
N VAL A 71 -14.30 -4.71 -5.28
CA VAL A 71 -14.53 -3.95 -6.51
C VAL A 71 -15.97 -3.52 -6.66
N GLY A 72 -16.14 -2.32 -7.21
CA GLY A 72 -17.43 -1.72 -7.53
C GLY A 72 -17.67 -1.62 -9.03
N LYS A 73 -18.68 -2.30 -9.57
CA LYS A 73 -19.08 -2.17 -10.98
C LYS A 73 -19.44 -0.72 -11.30
N ILE A 74 -18.81 -0.17 -12.34
CA ILE A 74 -19.09 1.18 -12.83
C ILE A 74 -20.30 1.09 -13.77
N ILE A 75 -21.46 1.53 -13.28
CA ILE A 75 -22.69 1.61 -14.07
C ILE A 75 -22.77 2.99 -14.71
N ARG A 76 -22.47 3.08 -16.01
CA ARG A 76 -22.69 4.32 -16.77
C ARG A 76 -24.17 4.49 -17.08
N ASN A 77 -24.82 5.40 -16.37
CA ASN A 77 -26.15 5.91 -16.70
C ASN A 77 -26.14 7.45 -16.65
N ALA A 78 -27.18 8.10 -17.18
CA ALA A 78 -27.25 9.57 -17.32
C ALA A 78 -27.15 10.36 -15.98
N MET A 79 -27.19 9.66 -14.84
CA MET A 79 -27.08 10.24 -13.49
C MET A 79 -25.76 9.89 -12.77
N ASN A 80 -25.03 8.84 -13.16
CA ASN A 80 -23.79 8.38 -12.51
C ASN A 80 -22.60 8.33 -13.48
N SER A 81 -22.37 9.40 -14.24
CA SER A 81 -21.14 9.55 -15.02
C SER A 81 -19.94 9.74 -14.08
N PHE A 82 -19.14 8.67 -13.91
CA PHE A 82 -17.83 8.78 -13.29
C PHE A 82 -16.88 9.47 -14.27
N ASP A 83 -16.58 10.75 -14.03
CA ASP A 83 -15.72 11.58 -14.91
C ASP A 83 -14.22 11.28 -14.76
N GLY A 84 -13.87 10.31 -13.90
CA GLY A 84 -12.48 9.98 -13.58
C GLY A 84 -11.88 10.94 -12.56
N TYR A 85 -10.66 10.66 -12.12
CA TYR A 85 -9.89 11.56 -11.26
C TYR A 85 -9.23 12.67 -12.09
N ALA A 86 -8.85 13.76 -11.43
CA ALA A 86 -8.10 14.88 -12.02
C ALA A 86 -6.83 14.44 -12.79
N ASN A 87 -6.29 13.26 -12.48
CA ASN A 87 -5.21 12.61 -13.21
C ASN A 87 -5.72 11.37 -13.96
N GLN A 88 -5.74 11.43 -15.29
CA GLN A 88 -6.25 10.33 -16.14
C GLN A 88 -5.41 9.04 -16.01
N ASN A 89 -4.13 9.14 -15.64
CA ASN A 89 -3.28 7.97 -15.45
C ASN A 89 -3.60 7.20 -14.15
N ASP A 90 -3.92 7.90 -13.06
CA ASP A 90 -4.35 7.26 -11.81
C ASP A 90 -5.75 6.64 -11.96
N THR A 91 -6.59 7.23 -12.81
CA THR A 91 -7.89 6.69 -13.18
C THR A 91 -7.78 5.36 -13.92
N LYS A 92 -6.81 5.22 -14.84
CA LYS A 92 -6.59 3.97 -15.59
C LYS A 92 -6.11 2.83 -14.70
N LYS A 93 -5.31 3.10 -13.67
CA LYS A 93 -4.80 2.08 -12.75
C LYS A 93 -5.87 1.53 -11.80
N LYS A 94 -6.88 2.33 -11.46
CA LYS A 94 -7.97 1.94 -10.55
C LYS A 94 -9.23 1.45 -11.25
N ILE A 95 -9.26 1.46 -12.58
CA ILE A 95 -10.38 0.93 -13.36
C ILE A 95 -9.94 -0.35 -14.04
N VAL A 96 -10.61 -1.45 -13.70
CA VAL A 96 -10.44 -2.73 -14.36
C VAL A 96 -11.51 -2.91 -15.44
N GLN A 97 -11.10 -3.17 -16.67
CA GLN A 97 -11.99 -3.48 -17.80
C GLN A 97 -12.23 -4.98 -17.93
N ASN A 98 -13.33 -5.35 -18.58
CA ASN A 98 -13.73 -6.74 -18.80
C ASN A 98 -13.69 -7.52 -17.49
N CYS A 99 -14.33 -6.97 -16.45
CA CYS A 99 -14.31 -7.53 -15.11
C CYS A 99 -15.18 -8.78 -15.04
N PHE A 100 -16.47 -8.65 -15.33
CA PHE A 100 -17.42 -9.77 -15.27
C PHE A 100 -17.90 -10.19 -16.65
N GLU A 101 -18.00 -9.23 -17.56
CA GLU A 101 -18.42 -9.43 -18.94
C GLU A 101 -17.59 -8.54 -19.87
N LYS A 102 -17.47 -8.90 -21.15
CA LYS A 102 -16.71 -8.07 -22.09
C LYS A 102 -17.35 -6.68 -22.23
N GLY A 103 -16.55 -5.64 -22.08
CA GLY A 103 -16.95 -4.24 -22.19
C GLY A 103 -17.41 -3.59 -20.88
N ASP A 104 -17.55 -4.34 -19.79
CA ASP A 104 -17.83 -3.74 -18.48
C ASP A 104 -16.57 -3.18 -17.81
N MET A 105 -16.79 -2.37 -16.78
CA MET A 105 -15.73 -1.77 -15.97
C MET A 105 -16.08 -1.86 -14.49
N ALA A 106 -15.06 -2.03 -13.66
CA ALA A 106 -15.19 -1.92 -12.22
C ALA A 106 -14.07 -1.03 -11.65
N PHE A 107 -14.38 -0.39 -10.53
CA PHE A 107 -13.44 0.38 -9.73
C PHE A 107 -12.81 -0.53 -8.67
N LEU A 108 -11.48 -0.53 -8.62
CA LEU A 108 -10.65 -1.20 -7.63
C LEU A 108 -10.61 -0.35 -6.36
N SER A 109 -11.13 -0.85 -5.23
CA SER A 109 -11.16 -0.07 -3.99
C SER A 109 -9.77 0.07 -3.35
N GLY A 110 -8.89 -0.89 -3.64
CA GLY A 110 -7.61 -1.09 -2.98
C GLY A 110 -7.70 -1.90 -1.69
N ASP A 111 -8.87 -2.35 -1.24
CA ASP A 111 -9.01 -3.08 0.02
C ASP A 111 -9.12 -4.58 -0.24
N ILE A 112 -8.23 -5.36 0.36
CA ILE A 112 -8.25 -6.83 0.34
C ILE A 112 -9.10 -7.29 1.52
N LEU A 113 -10.19 -7.99 1.19
CA LEU A 113 -11.12 -8.52 2.16
C LEU A 113 -11.24 -10.05 2.00
N LEU A 114 -11.66 -10.71 3.05
CA LEU A 114 -12.10 -12.10 3.03
C LEU A 114 -13.60 -12.12 3.27
N MET A 115 -14.34 -12.88 2.47
CA MET A 115 -15.77 -13.09 2.68
C MET A 115 -16.02 -14.49 3.21
N ASP A 116 -16.82 -14.64 4.27
CA ASP A 116 -17.23 -15.98 4.74
C ASP A 116 -18.42 -16.57 3.98
N GLU A 117 -18.87 -17.75 4.37
CA GLU A 117 -20.00 -18.45 3.76
C GLU A 117 -21.34 -17.72 3.95
N LEU A 118 -21.45 -16.88 4.97
CA LEU A 118 -22.65 -16.11 5.29
C LEU A 118 -22.69 -14.77 4.54
N GLY A 119 -21.55 -14.30 4.04
CA GLY A 119 -21.39 -13.03 3.33
C GLY A 119 -20.82 -11.91 4.18
N TYR A 120 -20.32 -12.19 5.39
CA TYR A 120 -19.60 -11.21 6.17
C TYR A 120 -18.22 -10.98 5.59
N LEU A 121 -17.81 -9.71 5.56
CA LEU A 121 -16.52 -9.27 5.07
C LEU A 121 -15.60 -8.97 6.25
N TYR A 122 -14.38 -9.50 6.18
CA TYR A 122 -13.31 -9.28 7.15
C TYR A 122 -12.17 -8.57 6.44
N PHE A 123 -11.66 -7.50 7.04
CA PHE A 123 -10.52 -6.78 6.50
C PHE A 123 -9.25 -7.63 6.61
N VAL A 124 -8.55 -7.79 5.48
CA VAL A 124 -7.28 -8.52 5.43
C VAL A 124 -6.14 -7.54 5.27
N ASP A 125 -6.18 -6.72 4.22
CA ASP A 125 -5.08 -5.81 3.88
C ASP A 125 -5.55 -4.68 2.96
N ARG A 126 -4.64 -3.79 2.59
CA ARG A 126 -4.84 -2.77 1.57
C ARG A 126 -3.74 -2.85 0.51
N THR A 127 -4.14 -3.00 -0.74
CA THR A 127 -3.29 -3.00 -1.92
C THR A 127 -2.35 -1.79 -1.93
N GLY A 128 -1.06 -2.06 -1.80
CA GLY A 128 0.01 -1.05 -1.78
C GLY A 128 0.41 -0.52 -0.40
N ASP A 129 -0.21 -1.02 0.68
CA ASP A 129 0.14 -0.71 2.07
C ASP A 129 0.90 -1.85 2.77
N THR A 130 1.26 -2.91 2.04
CA THR A 130 2.22 -3.93 2.46
C THR A 130 3.35 -4.11 1.45
N PHE A 131 4.48 -4.63 1.92
CA PHE A 131 5.54 -5.17 1.08
C PHE A 131 6.11 -6.44 1.71
N ARG A 132 6.68 -7.32 0.89
CA ARG A 132 7.26 -8.58 1.35
C ARG A 132 8.77 -8.47 1.47
N TRP A 133 9.34 -8.76 2.62
CA TRP A 133 10.79 -8.75 2.86
C TRP A 133 11.24 -10.07 3.47
N ARG A 134 12.16 -10.79 2.80
CA ARG A 134 12.69 -12.08 3.26
C ARG A 134 11.61 -13.11 3.61
N GLY A 135 10.55 -13.15 2.80
CA GLY A 135 9.43 -14.05 2.99
C GLY A 135 8.34 -13.54 3.94
N GLU A 136 8.58 -12.46 4.69
CA GLU A 136 7.65 -11.88 5.68
C GLU A 136 6.85 -10.71 5.09
N ASN A 137 5.59 -10.57 5.50
CA ASN A 137 4.75 -9.43 5.13
C ASN A 137 4.95 -8.28 6.13
N VAL A 138 5.21 -7.08 5.61
CA VAL A 138 5.41 -5.87 6.40
C VAL A 138 4.30 -4.87 6.09
N SER A 139 3.54 -4.47 7.11
CA SER A 139 2.54 -3.39 7.02
C SER A 139 3.21 -2.02 7.03
N THR A 140 3.06 -1.25 5.95
CA THR A 140 3.60 0.10 5.88
C THR A 140 2.96 0.99 6.94
N GLY A 141 1.65 0.83 7.20
CA GLY A 141 0.93 1.63 8.20
C GLY A 141 1.38 1.35 9.64
N GLU A 142 1.68 0.09 9.98
CA GLU A 142 2.25 -0.25 11.29
C GLU A 142 3.62 0.40 11.49
N VAL A 143 4.50 0.25 10.49
CA VAL A 143 5.85 0.81 10.53
C VAL A 143 5.81 2.34 10.54
N GLU A 144 4.94 2.98 9.76
CA GLU A 144 4.68 4.43 9.76
C GLU A 144 4.27 4.92 11.16
N ASN A 145 3.32 4.24 11.80
CA ASN A 145 2.86 4.63 13.14
C ASN A 145 3.98 4.55 14.17
N VAL A 146 4.78 3.48 14.13
CA VAL A 146 5.91 3.29 15.04
C VAL A 146 7.02 4.31 14.79
N LEU A 147 7.41 4.55 13.53
CA LEU A 147 8.40 5.56 13.13
C LEU A 147 7.96 6.96 13.54
N SER A 148 6.73 7.35 13.18
CA SER A 148 6.17 8.65 13.51
C SER A 148 6.23 8.88 15.02
N THR A 149 5.77 7.92 15.81
CA THR A 149 5.80 8.01 17.28
C THR A 149 7.23 8.07 17.84
N ALA A 150 8.15 7.24 17.32
CA ALA A 150 9.53 7.19 17.80
C ALA A 150 10.30 8.49 17.53
N LEU A 151 9.86 9.28 16.56
CA LEU A 151 10.46 10.56 16.17
C LEU A 151 9.63 11.79 16.58
N GLY A 152 8.69 11.63 17.52
CA GLY A 152 7.93 12.77 18.05
C GLY A 152 6.76 13.22 17.18
N HIS A 153 6.03 12.26 16.59
CA HIS A 153 4.85 12.46 15.73
C HIS A 153 5.13 13.19 14.41
N VAL A 154 6.29 12.91 13.80
CA VAL A 154 6.63 13.44 12.47
C VAL A 154 5.84 12.77 11.36
N SER A 155 5.64 13.49 10.26
CA SER A 155 5.10 12.93 9.04
C SER A 155 6.09 11.97 8.40
N CYS A 156 5.65 10.76 8.08
CA CYS A 156 6.46 9.79 7.35
C CYS A 156 5.61 8.92 6.42
N VAL A 157 6.27 8.30 5.45
CA VAL A 157 5.68 7.32 4.54
C VAL A 157 6.63 6.14 4.42
N VAL A 158 6.10 4.92 4.51
CA VAL A 158 6.87 3.68 4.39
C VAL A 158 6.49 2.94 3.12
N TYR A 159 7.49 2.36 2.47
CA TYR A 159 7.31 1.57 1.25
C TYR A 159 8.46 0.57 1.08
N GLY A 160 8.22 -0.46 0.26
CA GLY A 160 9.26 -1.40 -0.13
C GLY A 160 10.08 -0.91 -1.33
N VAL A 161 11.39 -1.11 -1.30
CA VAL A 161 12.33 -0.87 -2.40
C VAL A 161 13.06 -2.15 -2.81
N GLU A 162 13.28 -2.34 -4.10
CA GLU A 162 13.95 -3.52 -4.64
C GLU A 162 15.48 -3.41 -4.47
N ILE A 163 16.10 -4.46 -3.94
CA ILE A 163 17.55 -4.57 -3.87
C ILE A 163 18.00 -5.63 -4.87
N PRO A 164 18.92 -5.31 -5.81
CA PRO A 164 19.41 -6.29 -6.76
C PRO A 164 19.92 -7.56 -6.10
N ASN A 165 19.52 -8.71 -6.65
CA ASN A 165 19.88 -10.05 -6.16
C ASN A 165 19.38 -10.40 -4.76
N VAL A 166 18.38 -9.67 -4.24
CA VAL A 166 17.71 -10.00 -2.97
C VAL A 166 16.22 -10.21 -3.22
N GLU A 167 15.67 -11.28 -2.66
CA GLU A 167 14.24 -11.58 -2.78
C GLU A 167 13.39 -10.65 -1.90
N GLY A 168 12.32 -10.12 -2.50
CA GLY A 168 11.41 -9.18 -1.85
C GLY A 168 11.87 -7.72 -1.94
N LYS A 169 11.22 -6.87 -1.15
CA LYS A 169 11.43 -5.42 -1.10
C LYS A 169 11.85 -5.03 0.31
N ALA A 170 12.98 -4.35 0.45
CA ALA A 170 13.44 -3.85 1.73
C ALA A 170 12.60 -2.65 2.17
N GLY A 171 12.35 -2.53 3.47
CA GLY A 171 11.62 -1.38 4.00
C GLY A 171 12.40 -0.08 3.86
N MET A 172 11.74 0.96 3.36
CA MET A 172 12.26 2.32 3.29
C MET A 172 11.25 3.29 3.92
N GLY A 173 11.73 4.14 4.83
CA GLY A 173 10.94 5.24 5.41
C GLY A 173 11.39 6.58 4.87
N ALA A 174 10.49 7.34 4.25
CA ALA A 174 10.69 8.76 3.98
C ALA A 174 10.12 9.55 5.15
N VAL A 175 10.96 10.30 5.86
CA VAL A 175 10.62 10.95 7.12
C VAL A 175 10.88 12.45 7.03
N GLN A 176 9.90 13.25 7.44
CA GLN A 176 10.03 14.68 7.53
C GLN A 176 10.69 15.08 8.86
N ALA A 177 12.02 15.12 8.89
CA ALA A 177 12.77 15.58 10.05
C ALA A 177 14.22 15.95 9.68
N ASP A 178 14.80 16.88 10.43
CA ASP A 178 16.24 17.19 10.32
C ASP A 178 17.05 16.04 10.95
N PRO A 179 17.91 15.36 10.17
CA PRO A 179 18.73 14.26 10.69
C PRO A 179 19.68 14.67 11.81
N LYS A 180 20.07 15.96 11.93
CA LYS A 180 20.96 16.44 13.00
C LYS A 180 20.31 16.38 14.38
N GLY A 181 18.98 16.39 14.45
CA GLY A 181 18.22 16.31 15.69
C GLY A 181 17.92 14.89 16.16
N ILE A 182 18.41 13.86 15.45
CA ILE A 182 18.03 12.47 15.68
C ILE A 182 19.21 11.67 16.23
N ASP A 183 19.01 11.05 17.39
CA ASP A 183 19.86 9.95 17.83
C ASP A 183 19.37 8.65 17.18
N PHE A 184 20.09 8.21 16.14
CA PHE A 184 19.73 7.01 15.40
C PHE A 184 19.87 5.72 16.21
N SER A 185 20.69 5.71 17.25
CA SER A 185 20.84 4.55 18.13
C SER A 185 19.62 4.44 19.06
N GLU A 186 19.15 5.57 19.58
CA GLU A 186 17.89 5.63 20.33
C GLU A 186 16.69 5.28 19.43
N LEU A 187 16.65 5.81 18.20
CA LEU A 187 15.61 5.47 17.22
C LEU A 187 15.55 3.95 17.01
N TYR A 188 16.68 3.31 16.70
CA TYR A 188 16.72 1.85 16.52
C TYR A 188 16.23 1.09 17.75
N GLN A 189 16.62 1.51 18.96
CA GLN A 189 16.13 0.88 20.20
C GLN A 189 14.63 1.04 20.37
N ASN A 190 14.05 2.18 19.99
CA ASN A 190 12.61 2.39 20.05
C ASN A 190 11.86 1.56 19.00
N LEU A 191 12.39 1.46 17.78
CA LEU A 191 11.81 0.62 16.71
C LEU A 191 11.87 -0.86 17.10
N SER A 192 13.02 -1.36 17.53
CA SER A 192 13.24 -2.77 17.88
C SER A 192 12.43 -3.29 19.07
N LYS A 193 11.89 -2.39 19.93
CA LYS A 193 10.95 -2.75 21.00
C LYS A 193 9.53 -3.00 20.49
N ARG A 194 9.18 -2.49 19.30
CA ARG A 194 7.80 -2.44 18.79
C ARG A 194 7.63 -3.16 17.46
N LEU A 195 8.70 -3.32 16.69
CA LEU A 195 8.71 -3.98 15.40
C LEU A 195 9.62 -5.21 15.43
N PRO A 196 9.23 -6.31 14.76
CA PRO A 196 10.16 -7.41 14.52
C PRO A 196 11.31 -6.95 13.60
N PRO A 197 12.50 -7.60 13.66
CA PRO A 197 13.68 -7.16 12.91
C PRO A 197 13.47 -6.99 11.40
N PHE A 198 12.61 -7.81 10.77
CA PHE A 198 12.32 -7.73 9.33
C PHE A 198 11.43 -6.52 8.95
N ALA A 199 10.70 -5.94 9.90
CA ALA A 199 9.81 -4.80 9.66
C ALA A 199 10.50 -3.45 9.91
N ILE A 200 11.67 -3.45 10.55
CA ILE A 200 12.46 -2.23 10.75
C ILE A 200 12.98 -1.76 9.37
N PRO A 201 12.72 -0.50 8.97
CA PRO A 201 13.18 0.00 7.68
C PRO A 201 14.70 -0.11 7.53
N LEU A 202 15.15 -0.70 6.44
CA LEU A 202 16.56 -0.80 6.10
C LEU A 202 17.14 0.55 5.67
N PHE A 203 16.29 1.39 5.06
CA PHE A 203 16.67 2.74 4.62
C PHE A 203 15.76 3.80 5.24
N LEU A 204 16.33 4.95 5.57
CA LEU A 204 15.61 6.16 5.95
C LEU A 204 16.04 7.31 5.03
N ARG A 205 15.09 7.98 4.40
CA ARG A 205 15.31 9.24 3.66
C ARG A 205 14.76 10.38 4.50
N MET A 206 15.59 11.35 4.83
CA MET A 206 15.22 12.46 5.69
C MET A 206 15.07 13.73 4.84
N PHE A 207 13.93 14.42 4.92
CA PHE A 207 13.66 15.65 4.16
C PHE A 207 13.07 16.74 5.08
N GLU A 208 13.36 18.01 4.78
CA GLU A 208 12.93 19.14 5.62
C GLU A 208 11.52 19.66 5.22
N GLU A 209 11.30 19.92 3.93
CA GLU A 209 10.04 20.50 3.46
C GLU A 209 9.23 19.54 2.59
N MET A 210 7.93 19.54 2.82
CA MET A 210 6.96 18.92 1.93
C MET A 210 6.38 20.01 1.02
N GLU A 211 6.69 20.01 -0.28
CA GLU A 211 5.95 20.86 -1.22
C GLU A 211 4.44 20.58 -1.11
N GLU A 212 3.67 21.61 -0.74
CA GLU A 212 2.27 21.55 -0.27
C GLU A 212 1.21 21.13 -1.31
N THR A 213 1.58 20.69 -2.51
CA THR A 213 0.59 20.55 -3.62
C THR A 213 0.27 19.12 -4.05
N GLY A 214 0.84 18.09 -3.40
CA GLY A 214 0.53 16.69 -3.69
C GLY A 214 -0.02 15.96 -2.46
N THR A 215 -1.20 15.33 -2.56
CA THR A 215 -1.67 14.37 -1.55
C THR A 215 -0.57 13.33 -1.29
N TYR A 216 -0.28 12.99 -0.03
CA TYR A 216 0.77 12.02 0.39
C TYR A 216 0.87 10.76 -0.49
N LYS A 217 -0.26 10.28 -1.01
CA LYS A 217 -0.36 9.14 -1.93
C LYS A 217 0.40 9.32 -3.25
N LEU A 218 0.42 10.53 -3.81
CA LEU A 218 1.11 10.83 -5.08
C LEU A 218 2.64 10.82 -4.92
N LYS A 219 3.16 11.25 -3.75
CA LYS A 219 4.60 11.22 -3.48
C LYS A 219 5.12 9.83 -3.11
N LYS A 220 4.33 8.95 -2.46
CA LYS A 220 4.72 7.55 -2.19
C LYS A 220 5.18 6.83 -3.48
N VAL A 221 4.44 7.01 -4.57
CA VAL A 221 4.76 6.41 -5.88
C VAL A 221 6.03 7.01 -6.49
N ALA A 222 6.26 8.33 -6.32
CA ALA A 222 7.48 8.98 -6.78
C ALA A 222 8.70 8.48 -5.99
N TYR A 223 8.62 8.48 -4.66
CA TYR A 223 9.68 8.00 -3.78
C TYR A 223 10.00 6.53 -4.00
N GLN A 224 9.00 5.67 -4.21
CA GLN A 224 9.21 4.26 -4.58
C GLN A 224 10.02 4.10 -5.88
N LYS A 225 9.80 4.97 -6.87
CA LYS A 225 10.54 4.94 -8.14
C LYS A 225 11.97 5.46 -8.01
N GLU A 226 12.18 6.48 -7.18
CA GLU A 226 13.51 7.03 -6.89
C GLU A 226 14.36 6.04 -6.07
N GLY A 227 13.72 5.23 -5.23
CA GLY A 227 14.38 4.19 -4.45
C GLY A 227 15.33 4.78 -3.40
N TYR A 228 16.55 4.25 -3.35
CA TYR A 228 17.56 4.60 -2.33
C TYR A 228 18.92 4.97 -2.94
N ASN A 229 18.98 5.35 -4.22
CA ASN A 229 20.24 5.73 -4.85
C ASN A 229 20.69 7.14 -4.39
N PRO A 230 21.80 7.28 -3.63
CA PRO A 230 22.26 8.57 -3.11
C PRO A 230 22.77 9.51 -4.21
N GLU A 231 22.95 9.04 -5.46
CA GLU A 231 23.33 9.89 -6.60
C GLU A 231 22.12 10.52 -7.30
N GLN A 232 20.93 9.97 -7.11
CA GLN A 232 19.69 10.44 -7.76
C GLN A 232 18.80 11.24 -6.81
N ILE A 233 19.05 11.14 -5.50
CA ILE A 233 18.24 11.75 -4.45
C ILE A 233 19.10 12.81 -3.74
N SER A 234 18.58 14.03 -3.66
CA SER A 234 19.25 15.14 -2.95
C SER A 234 19.16 15.01 -1.42
N ASP A 235 18.10 14.38 -0.95
CA ASP A 235 17.82 14.21 0.47
C ASP A 235 18.81 13.22 1.10
N PRO A 236 19.28 13.46 2.33
CA PRO A 236 20.15 12.52 3.03
C PRO A 236 19.45 11.18 3.28
N ILE A 237 20.11 10.10 2.85
CA ILE A 237 19.67 8.72 3.05
C ILE A 237 20.58 8.06 4.08
N PHE A 238 19.97 7.28 4.96
CA PHE A 238 20.63 6.50 5.98
C PHE A 238 20.29 5.02 5.81
N PHE A 239 21.25 4.17 6.14
CA PHE A 239 21.17 2.72 6.08
C PHE A 239 21.27 2.13 7.48
N LEU A 240 20.45 1.12 7.77
CA LEU A 240 20.47 0.42 9.05
C LEU A 240 21.69 -0.53 9.11
N ASP A 241 22.66 -0.18 9.95
CA ASP A 241 23.72 -1.12 10.34
C ASP A 241 23.22 -1.97 11.52
N ALA A 242 22.74 -3.17 11.23
CA ALA A 242 22.23 -4.10 12.23
C ALA A 242 23.30 -4.54 13.26
N LYS A 243 24.60 -4.47 12.93
CA LYS A 243 25.68 -4.82 13.87
C LYS A 243 25.90 -3.68 14.87
N GLN A 244 25.89 -2.45 14.37
CA GLN A 244 26.04 -1.25 15.20
C GLN A 244 24.72 -0.81 15.86
N LYS A 245 23.59 -1.40 15.47
CA LYS A 245 22.24 -1.10 15.99
C LYS A 245 21.90 0.39 15.85
N THR A 246 22.24 0.95 14.70
CA THR A 246 22.06 2.38 14.40
C THR A 246 21.94 2.59 12.89
N TYR A 247 21.55 3.80 12.50
CA TYR A 247 21.54 4.21 11.09
C TYR A 247 22.79 5.02 10.77
N ILE A 248 23.45 4.68 9.68
CA ILE A 248 24.64 5.36 9.17
C ILE A 248 24.34 6.02 7.82
N PRO A 249 25.00 7.13 7.44
CA PRO A 249 24.81 7.73 6.13
C PRO A 249 25.08 6.74 5.00
N LEU A 250 24.18 6.67 4.02
CA LEU A 250 24.34 5.84 2.83
C LEU A 250 25.29 6.54 1.85
N THR A 251 26.59 6.23 1.97
CA THR A 251 27.60 6.75 1.03
C THR A 251 27.52 6.04 -0.32
N LYS A 252 28.15 6.62 -1.34
CA LYS A 252 28.22 6.02 -2.69
C LYS A 252 28.90 4.65 -2.67
N GLU A 253 29.92 4.51 -1.84
CA GLU A 253 30.66 3.26 -1.65
C GLU A 253 29.75 2.20 -1.01
N LEU A 254 29.04 2.55 0.07
CA LEU A 254 28.12 1.62 0.73
C LEU A 254 26.96 1.22 -0.19
N TYR A 255 26.39 2.17 -0.93
CA TYR A 255 25.38 1.89 -1.95
C TYR A 255 25.90 0.90 -3.01
N SER A 256 27.10 1.14 -3.53
CA SER A 256 27.74 0.25 -4.49
C SER A 256 27.97 -1.16 -3.93
N ASP A 257 28.41 -1.26 -2.67
CA ASP A 257 28.61 -2.55 -2.01
C ASP A 257 27.29 -3.31 -1.77
N ILE A 258 26.19 -2.61 -1.47
CA ILE A 258 24.85 -3.19 -1.36
C ILE A 258 24.36 -3.71 -2.72
N VAL A 259 24.41 -2.87 -3.76
CA VAL A 259 23.91 -3.20 -5.10
C VAL A 259 24.73 -4.33 -5.75
N THR A 260 26.04 -4.37 -5.51
CA THR A 260 26.92 -5.43 -6.02
C THR A 260 26.90 -6.72 -5.17
N GLY A 261 26.16 -6.73 -4.06
CA GLY A 261 26.06 -7.88 -3.14
C GLY A 261 27.33 -8.15 -2.32
N LYS A 262 28.30 -7.22 -2.30
CA LYS A 262 29.47 -7.29 -1.41
C LYS A 262 29.07 -7.11 0.05
N TYR A 263 28.10 -6.24 0.30
CA TYR A 263 27.51 -6.05 1.61
C TYR A 263 26.46 -7.13 1.85
N LYS A 264 26.71 -8.03 2.82
CA LYS A 264 25.74 -9.04 3.23
C LYS A 264 24.68 -8.42 4.13
N LEU A 265 23.48 -8.27 3.58
CA LEU A 265 22.28 -7.86 4.29
C LEU A 265 21.78 -8.97 5.21
#